data_AF-N1UHZ0-F1
#
_entry.id   AF-N1UHZ0-F1
#
_cell.length_a   1.000
_cell.length_b   1.000
_cell.length_c   1.000
_cell.angle_alpha   90.00
_cell.angle_beta   90.00
_cell.angle_gamma   90.00
#
_symmetry.space_group_name_H-M   'P 1'
#
loop_
_entity.id
_entity.type
_entity.pdbx_description
1 polymer ?
#
loop_
_entity_poly.entity_id
_entity_poly.type
_entity_poly.pdbx_seq_one_letter_code
_entity_poly.pdbx_strand_id
1 'polypeptide(L)'
;MKTEYILPNKEIPGTFEIVVLKASSSFKKQHIPEIAFQKFVAEESGFPISKCSLLFVNSKFQFEDEIHIDSFFVRKDVTDEVFLKEKETKECAYSLFDLVSRKNLPPRFTSNLCSHPRDCSYPDICLARKVPGDIFTLREGKAESLKFYKQGILYLKDIQETENLTARQKTQVQTMQTGKPFINQKVFTELFEKYVIQSIF
;
A
#
# COMPACT_ATOMS: atom_id res chain seq x y z
N MET A 1 -14.57 -0.49 9.24
CA MET A 1 -15.89 -1.04 8.89
C MET A 1 -16.11 -0.81 7.41
N LYS A 2 -16.13 -1.87 6.58
CA LYS A 2 -16.65 -1.79 5.22
C LYS A 2 -18.10 -2.26 5.33
N THR A 3 -19.06 -1.42 4.95
CA THR A 3 -20.46 -1.83 4.89
C THR A 3 -20.92 -1.66 3.46
N GLU A 4 -21.48 -2.73 2.92
CA GLU A 4 -21.90 -2.87 1.53
C GLU A 4 -23.36 -3.29 1.54
N TYR A 5 -24.18 -2.62 0.76
CA TYR A 5 -25.62 -2.89 0.68
C TYR A 5 -25.99 -3.23 -0.75
N ILE A 6 -26.90 -4.19 -0.90
CA ILE A 6 -27.57 -4.48 -2.17
C ILE A 6 -29.04 -4.15 -1.95
N LEU A 7 -29.53 -3.10 -2.61
CA LEU A 7 -30.86 -2.57 -2.43
C LEU A 7 -31.68 -2.83 -3.70
N PRO A 8 -32.99 -3.17 -3.61
CA PRO A 8 -33.84 -3.21 -4.80
C PRO A 8 -33.87 -1.84 -5.47
N ASN A 9 -33.71 -1.80 -6.79
CA ASN A 9 -33.85 -0.57 -7.55
C ASN A 9 -35.35 -0.23 -7.67
N LYS A 10 -35.75 0.95 -7.19
CA LYS A 10 -37.15 1.41 -7.23
C LYS A 10 -37.60 1.84 -8.63
N GLU A 11 -36.66 2.21 -9.50
CA GLU A 11 -36.92 2.72 -10.84
C GLU A 11 -36.94 1.61 -11.90
N ILE A 12 -36.16 0.55 -11.69
CA ILE A 12 -36.03 -0.58 -12.61
C ILE A 12 -36.42 -1.87 -11.86
N PRO A 13 -37.66 -2.37 -12.02
CA PRO A 13 -38.12 -3.57 -11.32
C PRO A 13 -37.25 -4.80 -11.60
N GLY A 14 -36.99 -5.58 -10.55
CA GLY A 14 -36.22 -6.83 -10.65
C GLY A 14 -34.71 -6.64 -10.72
N THR A 15 -34.21 -5.41 -10.65
CA THR A 15 -32.77 -5.12 -10.56
C THR A 15 -32.39 -4.51 -9.22
N PHE A 16 -31.08 -4.45 -8.97
CA PHE A 16 -30.52 -4.01 -7.71
C PHE A 16 -29.53 -2.86 -7.87
N GLU A 17 -29.30 -2.18 -6.76
CA GLU A 17 -28.28 -1.18 -6.59
C GLU A 17 -27.25 -1.64 -5.57
N ILE A 18 -25.97 -1.56 -5.92
CA ILE A 18 -24.87 -1.74 -4.97
C ILE A 18 -24.54 -0.38 -4.35
N VAL A 19 -24.55 -0.31 -3.02
CA VAL A 19 -24.15 0.88 -2.26
C VAL A 19 -22.98 0.54 -1.36
N VAL A 20 -21.83 1.17 -1.61
CA VAL A 20 -20.64 1.00 -0.77
C VAL A 20 -20.48 2.21 0.14
N LEU A 21 -20.50 1.99 1.46
CA LEU A 21 -20.25 3.02 2.46
C LEU A 21 -18.76 3.11 2.80
N LYS A 22 -18.20 4.31 2.72
CA LYS A 22 -16.83 4.61 3.17
C LYS A 22 -16.86 5.64 4.29
N ALA A 23 -16.24 5.29 5.42
CA ALA A 23 -15.95 6.21 6.52
C ALA A 23 -14.80 7.16 6.14
N SER A 24 -15.01 7.94 5.08
CA SER A 24 -14.12 9.01 4.63
C SER A 24 -14.96 10.24 4.34
N SER A 25 -14.33 11.40 4.45
CA SER A 25 -14.98 12.70 4.28
C SER A 25 -15.02 13.17 2.82
N SER A 26 -14.48 12.36 1.89
CA SER A 26 -14.35 12.70 0.48
C SER A 26 -14.51 11.50 -0.44
N PHE A 27 -14.96 11.78 -1.67
CA PHE A 27 -15.00 10.82 -2.76
C PHE A 27 -13.58 10.44 -3.20
N LYS A 28 -13.31 9.14 -3.31
CA LYS A 28 -12.05 8.62 -3.83
C LYS A 28 -12.29 7.64 -4.96
N LYS A 29 -11.80 7.97 -6.17
CA LYS A 29 -11.88 7.11 -7.37
C LYS A 29 -11.27 5.71 -7.18
N GLN A 30 -10.39 5.55 -6.20
CA GLN A 30 -9.77 4.27 -5.84
C GLN A 30 -10.79 3.18 -5.43
N HIS A 31 -12.04 3.56 -5.12
CA HIS A 31 -13.10 2.61 -4.78
C HIS A 31 -13.88 2.07 -5.99
N ILE A 32 -13.71 2.67 -7.18
CA ILE A 32 -14.40 2.20 -8.40
C ILE A 32 -14.05 0.74 -8.74
N PRO A 33 -12.77 0.30 -8.70
CA PRO A 33 -12.44 -1.11 -8.98
C PRO A 33 -13.08 -2.09 -7.99
N GLU A 34 -13.24 -1.70 -6.72
CA GLU A 34 -13.91 -2.52 -5.70
C GLU A 34 -15.40 -2.71 -6.03
N ILE A 35 -16.10 -1.64 -6.38
CA ILE A 35 -17.52 -1.68 -6.75
C ILE A 35 -17.72 -2.44 -8.07
N ALA A 36 -16.83 -2.25 -9.05
CA ALA A 36 -16.88 -2.99 -10.30
C ALA A 36 -16.74 -4.49 -10.09
N PHE A 37 -15.82 -4.93 -9.22
CA PHE A 37 -15.68 -6.34 -8.88
C PHE A 37 -16.92 -6.89 -8.18
N GLN A 38 -17.54 -6.13 -7.26
CA GLN A 38 -18.78 -6.53 -6.60
C GLN A 38 -19.95 -6.65 -7.59
N LYS A 39 -20.08 -5.70 -8.53
CA LYS A 39 -21.07 -5.75 -9.61
C LYS A 39 -20.90 -7.03 -10.44
N PHE A 40 -19.67 -7.29 -10.89
CA PHE A 40 -19.33 -8.49 -11.66
C PHE A 40 -19.76 -9.78 -10.92
N VAL A 41 -19.38 -9.93 -9.64
CA VAL A 41 -19.73 -11.12 -8.85
C VAL A 41 -21.25 -11.25 -8.67
N ALA A 42 -21.96 -10.15 -8.40
CA ALA A 42 -23.41 -10.17 -8.23
C ALA A 42 -24.13 -10.60 -9.52
N GLU A 43 -23.71 -10.06 -10.67
CA GLU A 43 -24.30 -10.38 -11.97
C GLU A 43 -24.04 -11.83 -12.39
N GLU A 44 -22.82 -12.34 -12.20
CA GLU A 44 -22.50 -13.76 -12.45
C GLU A 44 -23.25 -14.69 -11.48
N SER A 45 -23.72 -14.17 -10.34
CA SER A 45 -24.58 -14.88 -9.38
C SER A 45 -26.08 -14.76 -9.70
N GLY A 46 -26.45 -14.11 -10.82
CA GLY A 46 -27.84 -13.96 -11.26
C GLY A 46 -28.58 -12.76 -10.66
N PHE A 47 -27.88 -11.82 -10.01
CA PHE A 47 -28.47 -10.59 -9.49
C PHE A 47 -28.17 -9.42 -10.44
N PRO A 48 -29.12 -8.98 -11.27
CA PRO A 48 -28.88 -7.90 -12.22
C PRO A 48 -28.69 -6.57 -11.49
N ILE A 49 -27.54 -5.93 -11.69
CA ILE A 49 -27.20 -4.65 -11.03
C ILE A 49 -27.41 -3.52 -12.04
N SER A 50 -28.33 -2.62 -11.74
CA SER A 50 -28.61 -1.47 -12.61
C SER A 50 -28.06 -0.15 -12.09
N LYS A 51 -27.55 -0.11 -10.85
CA LYS A 51 -27.01 1.11 -10.25
C LYS A 51 -25.88 0.81 -9.27
N CYS A 52 -24.91 1.71 -9.21
CA CYS A 52 -23.81 1.66 -8.26
C CYS A 52 -23.65 3.01 -7.59
N SER A 53 -23.65 3.04 -6.25
CA SER A 53 -23.48 4.25 -5.47
C SER A 53 -22.31 4.13 -4.49
N LEU A 54 -21.57 5.22 -4.32
CA LEU A 54 -20.66 5.43 -3.20
C LEU A 54 -21.32 6.35 -2.17
N LEU A 55 -21.43 5.88 -0.94
CA LEU A 55 -21.92 6.65 0.21
C LEU A 55 -20.72 7.04 1.08
N PHE A 56 -20.61 8.31 1.47
CA PHE A 56 -19.53 8.79 2.32
C PHE A 56 -20.03 9.84 3.31
N VAL A 57 -19.28 10.05 4.40
CA VAL A 57 -19.69 11.01 5.45
C VAL A 57 -19.50 12.43 4.94
N ASN A 58 -20.51 13.26 5.11
CA ASN A 58 -20.45 14.68 4.80
C ASN A 58 -19.50 15.39 5.76
N SER A 59 -18.34 15.84 5.28
CA SER A 59 -17.34 16.54 6.10
C SER A 59 -17.82 17.88 6.65
N LYS A 60 -18.91 18.42 6.10
CA LYS A 60 -19.51 19.70 6.48
C LYS A 60 -20.71 19.55 7.40
N PHE A 61 -21.08 18.31 7.75
CA PHE A 61 -22.17 18.07 8.68
C PHE A 61 -21.84 18.65 10.06
N GLN A 62 -22.78 19.40 10.63
CA GLN A 62 -22.70 19.91 12.00
C GLN A 62 -23.75 19.18 12.84
N PHE A 63 -23.33 18.69 14.00
CA PHE A 63 -24.21 17.97 14.91
C PHE A 63 -24.94 18.98 15.80
N GLU A 64 -26.27 18.97 15.75
CA GLU A 64 -27.19 19.83 16.50
C GLU A 64 -28.19 18.93 17.25
N ASP A 65 -27.70 18.11 18.17
CA ASP A 65 -28.46 17.19 19.05
C ASP A 65 -29.05 15.92 18.41
N GLU A 66 -29.43 15.93 17.12
CA GLU A 66 -29.91 14.76 16.39
C GLU A 66 -29.12 14.50 15.09
N ILE A 67 -28.98 13.22 14.71
CA ILE A 67 -28.38 12.85 13.42
C ILE A 67 -29.47 12.81 12.36
N HIS A 68 -29.54 13.86 11.54
CA HIS A 68 -30.33 13.85 10.32
C HIS A 68 -29.58 13.09 9.21
N ILE A 69 -30.02 11.87 8.92
CA ILE A 69 -29.34 10.94 7.97
C ILE A 69 -29.14 11.57 6.59
N ASP A 70 -30.13 12.33 6.11
CA ASP A 70 -30.12 12.96 4.79
C ASP A 70 -29.04 14.05 4.64
N SER A 71 -28.59 14.66 5.75
CA SER A 71 -27.51 15.65 5.75
C SER A 71 -26.17 15.06 6.19
N PHE A 72 -26.19 13.93 6.90
CA PHE A 72 -24.99 13.25 7.40
C PHE A 72 -24.23 12.51 6.29
N PHE A 73 -24.93 11.89 5.34
CA PHE A 73 -24.30 11.16 4.24
C PHE A 73 -24.40 11.89 2.91
N VAL A 74 -23.34 11.81 2.11
CA VAL A 74 -23.35 12.17 0.69
C VAL A 74 -23.35 10.89 -0.13
N ARG A 75 -24.35 10.75 -0.99
CA ARG A 75 -24.48 9.65 -1.96
C ARG A 75 -24.05 10.15 -3.33
N LYS A 76 -23.13 9.45 -3.97
CA LYS A 76 -22.71 9.71 -5.35
C LYS A 76 -23.00 8.49 -6.21
N ASP A 77 -23.72 8.70 -7.31
CA ASP A 77 -23.84 7.71 -8.38
C ASP A 77 -22.49 7.55 -9.09
N VAL A 78 -22.08 6.30 -9.26
CA VAL A 78 -20.82 5.91 -9.93
C VAL A 78 -21.04 4.83 -10.98
N THR A 79 -22.28 4.66 -11.45
CA THR A 79 -22.67 3.59 -12.37
C THR A 79 -21.86 3.64 -13.66
N ASP A 80 -21.69 4.83 -14.25
CA ASP A 80 -20.90 4.99 -15.48
C ASP A 80 -19.40 4.72 -15.25
N GLU A 81 -18.82 5.23 -14.15
CA GLU A 81 -17.42 4.95 -13.83
C GLU A 81 -17.16 3.45 -13.60
N VAL A 82 -18.13 2.74 -13.03
CA VAL A 82 -18.08 1.28 -12.83
C VAL A 82 -18.22 0.54 -14.17
N PHE A 83 -19.17 0.97 -15.02
CA PHE A 83 -19.37 0.39 -16.34
C PHE A 83 -18.09 0.42 -17.19
N LEU A 84 -17.36 1.53 -17.16
CA LEU A 84 -16.08 1.68 -17.86
C LEU A 84 -14.99 0.70 -17.38
N LYS A 85 -15.15 0.06 -16.22
CA LYS A 85 -14.21 -0.91 -15.64
C LYS A 85 -14.61 -2.37 -15.85
N GLU A 86 -15.77 -2.66 -16.42
CA GLU A 86 -16.31 -4.03 -16.51
C GLU A 86 -15.36 -5.02 -17.18
N LYS A 87 -14.87 -4.69 -18.38
CA LYS A 87 -13.98 -5.57 -19.14
C LYS A 87 -12.71 -5.91 -18.37
N GLU A 88 -12.00 -4.87 -17.89
CA GLU A 88 -10.77 -5.02 -17.09
C GLU A 88 -11.03 -5.83 -15.82
N THR A 89 -12.16 -5.57 -15.15
CA THR A 89 -12.55 -6.27 -13.93
C THR A 89 -12.78 -7.75 -14.19
N LYS A 90 -13.52 -8.09 -15.25
CA LYS A 90 -13.80 -9.48 -15.63
C LYS A 90 -12.51 -10.24 -15.96
N GLU A 91 -11.65 -9.66 -16.78
CA GLU A 91 -10.35 -10.25 -17.14
C GLU A 91 -9.47 -10.48 -15.90
N CYS A 92 -9.39 -9.48 -15.01
CA CYS A 92 -8.64 -9.58 -13.75
C CYS A 92 -9.24 -10.63 -12.81
N ALA A 93 -10.56 -10.68 -12.66
CA ALA A 93 -11.25 -11.62 -11.80
C ALA A 93 -10.98 -13.07 -12.19
N TYR A 94 -11.09 -13.39 -13.49
CA TYR A 94 -10.77 -14.74 -13.98
C TYR A 94 -9.28 -15.07 -13.84
N SER A 95 -8.40 -14.11 -14.12
CA SER A 95 -6.96 -14.31 -13.94
C SER A 95 -6.59 -14.60 -12.49
N LEU A 96 -7.16 -13.85 -11.54
CA LEU A 96 -6.96 -14.07 -10.11
C LEU A 96 -7.60 -15.37 -9.65
N PHE A 97 -8.79 -15.72 -10.14
CA PHE A 97 -9.47 -16.97 -9.81
C PHE A 97 -8.66 -18.19 -10.28
N ASP A 98 -8.13 -18.16 -11.51
CA ASP A 98 -7.20 -19.18 -12.01
C ASP A 98 -5.97 -19.28 -11.11
N LEU A 99 -5.35 -18.14 -10.79
CA LEU A 99 -4.16 -18.10 -9.95
C LEU A 99 -4.37 -18.76 -8.58
N VAL A 100 -5.47 -18.44 -7.87
CA VAL A 100 -5.76 -19.00 -6.54
C VAL A 100 -6.25 -20.45 -6.59
N SER A 101 -6.74 -20.91 -7.75
CA SER A 101 -7.20 -22.29 -7.95
C SER A 101 -6.06 -23.27 -8.25
N ARG A 102 -4.83 -22.77 -8.50
CA ARG A 102 -3.67 -23.62 -8.75
C ARG A 102 -3.23 -24.36 -7.48
N LYS A 103 -2.92 -25.64 -7.61
CA LYS A 103 -2.34 -26.46 -6.51
C LYS A 103 -0.98 -25.95 -6.06
N ASN A 104 -0.17 -25.46 -7.01
CA ASN A 104 1.16 -24.95 -6.75
C ASN A 104 1.12 -23.43 -6.70
N LEU A 105 1.81 -22.86 -5.72
CA LEU A 105 1.98 -21.41 -5.62
C LEU A 105 2.70 -20.87 -6.87
N PRO A 106 2.37 -19.65 -7.32
CA PRO A 106 3.10 -19.02 -8.40
C PRO A 106 4.58 -18.82 -8.02
N PRO A 107 5.47 -18.72 -9.02
CA PRO A 107 6.85 -18.34 -8.80
C PRO A 107 6.96 -17.07 -7.95
N ARG A 108 7.75 -17.13 -6.88
CA ARG A 108 7.91 -16.01 -5.95
C ARG A 108 9.09 -15.15 -6.41
N PHE A 109 8.81 -13.91 -6.78
CA PHE A 109 9.83 -12.95 -7.14
C PHE A 109 9.61 -11.65 -6.36
N THR A 110 10.69 -11.06 -5.85
CA THR A 110 10.63 -9.71 -5.30
C THR A 110 10.33 -8.73 -6.43
N SER A 111 9.19 -8.05 -6.36
CA SER A 111 8.80 -7.02 -7.31
C SER A 111 8.99 -5.63 -6.70
N ASN A 112 8.95 -4.59 -7.55
CA ASN A 112 9.00 -3.20 -7.09
C ASN A 112 7.74 -2.81 -6.29
N LEU A 113 6.65 -3.58 -6.41
CA LEU A 113 5.40 -3.40 -5.68
C LEU A 113 5.45 -3.98 -4.26
N CYS A 114 6.43 -4.83 -3.93
CA CYS A 114 6.62 -5.29 -2.55
C CYS A 114 6.89 -4.09 -1.63
N SER A 115 6.40 -4.16 -0.38
CA SER A 115 6.87 -3.25 0.65
C SER A 115 8.39 -3.41 0.85
N HIS A 116 9.01 -2.48 1.56
CA HIS A 116 10.39 -2.67 1.95
C HIS A 116 10.49 -3.99 2.75
N PRO A 117 11.47 -4.87 2.50
CA PRO A 117 11.51 -6.20 3.13
C PRO A 117 11.47 -6.22 4.67
N ARG A 118 12.02 -5.18 5.32
CA ARG A 118 11.86 -4.93 6.78
C ARG A 118 10.41 -4.74 7.24
N ASP A 119 9.57 -4.23 6.37
CA ASP A 119 8.14 -3.93 6.62
C ASP A 119 7.23 -4.93 5.89
N CYS A 120 7.79 -6.03 5.38
CA CYS A 120 7.03 -7.09 4.75
C CYS A 120 6.31 -7.90 5.83
N SER A 121 5.01 -8.12 5.67
CA SER A 121 4.25 -8.99 6.58
C SER A 121 4.53 -10.48 6.36
N TYR A 122 5.13 -10.84 5.22
CA TYR A 122 5.35 -12.24 4.82
C TYR A 122 6.78 -12.49 4.26
N PRO A 123 7.84 -12.04 4.94
CA PRO A 123 9.20 -12.16 4.44
C PRO A 123 9.61 -13.63 4.27
N ASP A 124 9.20 -14.50 5.20
CA ASP A 124 9.51 -15.94 5.18
C ASP A 124 8.87 -16.70 4.01
N ILE A 125 7.82 -16.14 3.41
CA ILE A 125 7.14 -16.75 2.27
C ILE A 125 7.88 -16.38 0.99
N CYS A 126 8.15 -15.10 0.78
CA CYS A 126 8.62 -14.60 -0.52
C CYS A 126 10.14 -14.50 -0.63
N LEU A 127 10.85 -14.35 0.49
CA LEU A 127 12.30 -14.24 0.49
C LEU A 127 12.91 -15.63 0.62
N ALA A 128 13.83 -15.97 -0.29
CA ALA A 128 14.54 -17.25 -0.34
C ALA A 128 15.20 -17.70 0.97
N ARG A 129 15.45 -16.80 1.94
CA ARG A 129 16.10 -17.12 3.22
C ARG A 129 15.37 -16.45 4.39
N LYS A 130 15.13 -17.23 5.46
CA LYS A 130 14.45 -16.83 6.72
C LYS A 130 15.00 -15.54 7.35
N VAL A 131 16.29 -15.26 7.17
CA VAL A 131 16.89 -14.00 7.66
C VAL A 131 17.78 -13.46 6.54
N PRO A 132 17.34 -12.43 5.81
CA PRO A 132 18.16 -11.79 4.78
C PRO A 132 19.23 -10.88 5.43
N GLY A 133 20.21 -11.50 6.11
CA GLY A 133 21.31 -10.82 6.81
C GLY A 133 20.96 -9.43 7.35
N ASP A 134 21.82 -8.45 7.10
CA ASP A 134 21.55 -7.03 7.36
C ASP A 134 21.45 -6.19 6.08
N ILE A 135 21.41 -6.80 4.89
CA ILE A 135 21.38 -6.05 3.61
C ILE A 135 20.21 -5.09 3.50
N PHE A 136 19.04 -5.45 4.06
CA PHE A 136 17.87 -4.58 4.08
C PHE A 136 17.93 -3.49 5.15
N THR A 137 19.00 -3.42 5.94
CA THR A 137 19.23 -2.29 6.87
C THR A 137 19.80 -1.06 6.18
N LEU A 138 20.29 -1.21 4.94
CA LEU A 138 20.84 -0.12 4.13
C LEU A 138 19.86 1.07 4.12
N ARG A 139 20.39 2.23 4.49
CA ARG A 139 19.59 3.44 4.64
C ARG A 139 19.07 3.89 3.28
N GLU A 140 17.77 4.18 3.22
CA GLU A 140 17.09 4.72 2.02
C GLU A 140 17.38 3.88 0.75
N GLY A 141 17.74 2.60 0.92
CA GLY A 141 18.34 1.77 -0.12
C GLY A 141 17.45 0.64 -0.61
N LYS A 142 16.11 0.83 -0.68
CA LYS A 142 15.18 -0.26 -1.03
C LYS A 142 15.58 -0.94 -2.35
N ALA A 143 15.91 -0.14 -3.37
CA ALA A 143 16.27 -0.64 -4.70
C ALA A 143 17.65 -1.32 -4.69
N GLU A 144 18.63 -0.69 -4.04
CA GLU A 144 20.01 -1.18 -3.92
C GLU A 144 20.06 -2.49 -3.14
N SER A 145 19.42 -2.55 -1.98
CA SER A 145 19.33 -3.77 -1.17
C SER A 145 18.65 -4.91 -1.93
N LEU A 146 17.59 -4.63 -2.70
CA LEU A 146 16.97 -5.65 -3.56
C LEU A 146 17.89 -6.10 -4.70
N LYS A 147 18.68 -5.20 -5.30
CA LYS A 147 19.71 -5.54 -6.30
C LYS A 147 20.74 -6.50 -5.71
N PHE A 148 21.35 -6.12 -4.58
CA PHE A 148 22.37 -6.94 -3.91
C PHE A 148 21.82 -8.29 -3.45
N TYR A 149 20.60 -8.29 -2.90
CA TYR A 149 19.93 -9.52 -2.51
C TYR A 149 19.74 -10.49 -3.68
N LYS A 150 19.34 -9.99 -4.86
CA LYS A 150 19.24 -10.80 -6.09
C LYS A 150 20.58 -11.35 -6.57
N GLN A 151 21.68 -10.66 -6.28
CA GLN A 151 23.05 -11.14 -6.53
C GLN A 151 23.54 -12.14 -5.45
N GLY A 152 22.74 -12.42 -4.42
CA GLY A 152 23.09 -13.33 -3.32
C GLY A 152 23.85 -12.66 -2.18
N ILE A 153 24.04 -11.34 -2.21
CA ILE A 153 24.70 -10.57 -1.16
C ILE A 153 23.69 -10.33 -0.02
N LEU A 154 23.98 -10.88 1.15
CA LEU A 154 23.08 -10.83 2.32
C LEU A 154 23.52 -9.85 3.40
N TYR A 155 24.81 -9.49 3.42
CA TYR A 155 25.36 -8.60 4.44
C TYR A 155 25.96 -7.35 3.82
N LEU A 156 25.80 -6.21 4.50
CA LEU A 156 26.36 -4.93 4.11
C LEU A 156 27.88 -4.99 3.94
N LYS A 157 28.56 -5.76 4.82
CA LYS A 157 30.01 -5.96 4.75
C LYS A 157 30.48 -6.63 3.45
N ASP A 158 29.62 -7.39 2.79
CA ASP A 158 29.96 -8.14 1.59
C ASP A 158 29.77 -7.32 0.30
N ILE A 159 29.22 -6.09 0.39
CA ILE A 159 29.04 -5.20 -0.75
C ILE A 159 30.40 -4.70 -1.27
N GLN A 160 30.72 -5.05 -2.52
CA GLN A 160 31.92 -4.56 -3.22
C GLN A 160 31.60 -3.37 -4.13
N GLU A 161 30.47 -3.43 -4.85
CA GLU A 161 30.02 -2.38 -5.78
C GLU A 161 29.42 -1.19 -5.00
N THR A 162 30.26 -0.25 -4.57
CA THR A 162 29.80 0.92 -3.81
C THR A 162 29.63 2.18 -4.66
N GLU A 163 30.02 2.18 -5.93
CA GLU A 163 30.09 3.36 -6.80
C GLU A 163 28.79 4.18 -6.81
N ASN A 164 27.66 3.47 -7.02
CA ASN A 164 26.31 4.03 -7.10
C ASN A 164 25.66 4.30 -5.73
N LEU A 165 26.33 3.95 -4.63
CA LEU A 165 25.82 4.24 -3.29
C LEU A 165 26.03 5.71 -2.93
N THR A 166 25.06 6.26 -2.21
CA THR A 166 25.19 7.60 -1.60
C THR A 166 26.31 7.61 -0.55
N ALA A 167 26.83 8.80 -0.22
CA ALA A 167 27.86 8.93 0.81
C ALA A 167 27.46 8.27 2.14
N ARG A 168 26.19 8.42 2.56
CA ARG A 168 25.65 7.82 3.79
C ARG A 168 25.65 6.29 3.74
N GLN A 169 25.29 5.73 2.60
CA GLN A 169 25.29 4.28 2.38
C GLN A 169 26.72 3.72 2.34
N LYS A 170 27.64 4.42 1.66
CA LYS A 170 29.08 4.08 1.65
C LYS A 170 29.64 4.03 3.07
N THR A 171 29.31 5.01 3.91
CA THR A 171 29.69 5.02 5.32
C THR A 171 29.15 3.82 6.09
N GLN A 172 27.89 3.43 5.88
CA GLN A 172 27.32 2.23 6.50
C GLN A 172 28.07 0.96 6.08
N VAL A 173 28.29 0.78 4.77
CA VAL A 173 29.05 -0.36 4.23
C VAL A 173 30.45 -0.43 4.81
N GLN A 174 31.19 0.69 4.80
CA GLN A 174 32.54 0.75 5.35
C GLN A 174 32.59 0.45 6.85
N THR A 175 31.61 0.93 7.61
CA THR A 175 31.48 0.63 9.05
C THR A 175 31.29 -0.87 9.27
N MET A 176 30.45 -1.51 8.46
CA MET A 176 30.20 -2.96 8.56
C MET A 176 31.41 -3.80 8.08
N GLN A 177 32.17 -3.33 7.09
CA GLN A 177 33.39 -3.97 6.61
C GLN A 177 34.53 -3.91 7.62
N THR A 178 34.71 -2.75 8.26
CA THR A 178 35.85 -2.50 9.13
C THR A 178 35.58 -2.79 10.60
N GLY A 179 34.31 -2.87 11.00
CA GLY A 179 33.89 -2.90 12.40
C GLY A 179 34.14 -1.60 13.16
N LYS A 180 34.58 -0.53 12.48
CA LYS A 180 34.91 0.77 13.11
C LYS A 180 33.76 1.75 12.90
N PRO A 181 33.22 2.36 13.98
CA PRO A 181 32.15 3.33 13.83
C PRO A 181 32.65 4.58 13.10
N PHE A 182 31.82 5.11 12.20
CA PHE A 182 32.06 6.43 11.63
C PHE A 182 31.65 7.53 12.61
N ILE A 183 32.57 8.44 12.90
CA ILE A 183 32.35 9.59 13.78
C ILE A 183 32.64 10.86 12.97
N ASN A 184 31.64 11.72 12.80
CA ASN A 184 31.85 13.03 12.20
C ASN A 184 32.39 14.00 13.26
N GLN A 185 33.69 13.91 13.55
CA GLN A 185 34.35 14.72 14.59
C GLN A 185 34.11 16.21 14.40
N LYS A 186 34.13 16.71 13.16
CA LYS A 186 33.92 18.13 12.85
C LYS A 186 32.57 18.63 13.37
N VAL A 187 31.49 17.89 13.10
CA VAL A 187 30.14 18.27 13.56
C VAL A 187 30.04 18.27 15.08
N PHE A 188 30.68 17.30 15.75
CA PHE A 188 30.71 17.30 17.22
C PHE A 188 31.48 18.50 17.76
N THR A 189 32.64 18.83 17.20
CA THR A 189 33.42 20.01 17.61
C THR A 189 32.61 21.29 17.44
N GLU A 190 32.01 21.52 16.26
CA GLU A 190 31.16 22.70 16.01
C GLU A 190 29.95 22.77 16.96
N LEU A 191 29.33 21.62 17.25
CA LEU A 191 28.21 21.54 18.18
C LEU A 191 28.66 21.88 19.61
N PHE A 192 29.77 21.32 20.09
CA PHE A 192 30.28 21.58 21.42
C PHE A 192 30.76 23.02 21.58
N GLU A 193 31.41 23.61 20.57
CA GLU A 193 31.75 25.04 20.56
C GLU A 193 30.50 25.92 20.73
N LYS A 194 29.40 25.59 20.05
CA LYS A 194 28.14 26.32 20.18
C LYS A 194 27.52 26.24 21.58
N TYR A 195 27.62 25.08 22.24
CA TYR A 195 27.04 24.89 23.58
C TYR A 195 27.95 25.39 24.71
N VAL A 196 29.27 25.31 24.57
CA VAL A 196 30.22 25.84 25.56
C VAL A 196 30.10 27.37 25.69
N ILE A 197 29.71 28.07 24.62
CA ILE A 197 29.45 29.51 24.64
C ILE A 197 28.12 29.87 25.36
N GLN A 198 27.16 28.94 25.48
CA GLN A 198 25.86 29.20 26.14
C GLN A 198 25.84 28.93 27.65
N SER A 199 26.87 28.28 28.20
CA SER A 199 27.00 27.97 29.63
C SER A 199 27.94 28.93 30.38
N ILE A 200 28.31 30.06 29.78
CA ILE A 200 29.04 31.16 30.42
C ILE A 200 28.12 32.40 30.42
N PHE A 201 27.04 32.37 31.19
CA PHE A 201 26.33 33.52 31.75
C PHE A 201 25.49 33.06 32.94
#